data_AF-A0AA88JFU0-F1
#
_entry.id   AF-A0AA88JFU0-F1
#
_cell.length_a   1.000
_cell.length_b   1.000
_cell.length_c   1.000
_cell.angle_alpha   90.00
_cell.angle_beta   90.00
_cell.angle_gamma   90.00
#
_symmetry.space_group_name_H-M   'P 1'
#
loop_
_entity.id
_entity.type
_entity.pdbx_description
1 polymer ?
#
loop_
_entity_poly.entity_id
_entity_poly.type
_entity_poly.pdbx_seq_one_letter_code
_entity_poly.pdbx_strand_id
1 'polypeptide(L)'
;MDNSTDAILQRTIRREFADSTVITVAHRIPTVMDCSKVLAISDGKLVEYDEPSKLMNSEASLFGQLVKEYWARSGNAGSNSEDW
;
A
#
# COMPACT_ATOMS: atom_id res chain seq x y z
N MET A 1 10.63 -0.02 -9.85
CA MET A 1 11.52 0.47 -8.79
C MET A 1 11.87 -0.68 -7.87
N ASP A 2 13.11 -0.76 -7.43
CA ASP A 2 13.61 -1.84 -6.57
C ASP A 2 12.85 -1.88 -5.23
N ASN A 3 12.18 -3.01 -4.99
CA ASN A 3 11.36 -3.21 -3.80
C ASN A 3 12.22 -3.29 -2.52
N SER A 4 13.49 -3.66 -2.65
CA SER A 4 14.40 -3.79 -1.50
C SER A 4 14.89 -2.42 -1.00
N THR A 5 15.27 -1.53 -1.91
CA THR A 5 15.64 -0.13 -1.57
C THR A 5 14.48 0.61 -0.89
N ASP A 6 13.27 0.52 -1.41
CA ASP A 6 12.11 1.18 -0.80
C ASP A 6 11.80 0.63 0.60
N ALA A 7 11.95 -0.68 0.82
CA ALA A 7 11.78 -1.27 2.15
C ALA A 7 12.81 -0.75 3.16
N ILE A 8 14.07 -0.57 2.74
CA ILE A 8 15.11 0.03 3.59
C ILE A 8 14.78 1.49 3.91
N LEU A 9 14.33 2.26 2.92
CA LEU A 9 13.93 3.66 3.10
C LEU A 9 12.77 3.78 4.10
N GLN A 10 11.71 2.99 3.92
CA GLN A 10 10.55 2.94 4.84
C GLN A 10 10.97 2.63 6.27
N ARG A 11 11.82 1.61 6.46
CA ARG A 11 12.34 1.23 7.79
C ARG A 11 13.17 2.34 8.41
N THR A 12 14.01 3.01 7.62
CA THR A 12 14.84 4.11 8.09
C THR A 12 13.97 5.27 8.55
N ILE A 13 12.98 5.67 7.75
CA ILE A 13 12.02 6.72 8.13
C ILE A 13 11.31 6.37 9.44
N ARG A 14 10.77 5.14 9.56
CA ARG A 14 10.12 4.70 10.80
C ARG A 14 11.03 4.73 12.02
N ARG A 15 12.31 4.39 11.86
CA ARG A 15 13.28 4.35 12.96
C ARG A 15 13.69 5.76 13.39
N GLU A 16 14.10 6.60 12.45
CA GLU A 16 14.62 7.93 12.75
C GLU A 16 13.52 8.91 13.19
N PHE A 17 12.28 8.68 12.76
CA PHE A 17 11.12 9.53 13.07
C PHE A 17 10.11 8.86 14.01
N ALA A 18 10.55 7.93 14.85
CA ALA A 18 9.68 7.16 15.75
C ALA A 18 8.82 8.05 16.68
N ASP A 19 9.35 9.21 17.09
CA ASP A 19 8.67 10.18 17.96
C ASP A 19 7.99 11.33 17.19
N SER A 20 7.88 11.22 15.87
CA SER A 20 7.28 12.24 15.00
C SER A 20 6.04 11.71 14.29
N THR A 21 5.15 12.63 13.90
CA THR A 21 4.05 12.30 13.00
C THR A 21 4.56 12.26 11.56
N VAL A 22 4.50 11.09 10.92
CA VAL A 22 4.93 10.90 9.53
C VAL A 22 3.69 10.86 8.63
N ILE A 23 3.64 11.77 7.66
CA ILE A 23 2.62 11.77 6.60
C ILE A 23 3.29 11.33 5.30
N THR A 24 2.91 10.17 4.80
CA THR A 24 3.46 9.60 3.57
C THR A 24 2.44 9.69 2.45
N VAL A 25 2.78 10.37 1.36
CA VAL A 25 2.00 10.36 0.11
C VAL A 25 2.65 9.37 -0.85
N ALA A 26 1.93 8.32 -1.22
CA ALA A 26 2.49 7.25 -2.04
C ALA A 26 1.47 6.66 -3.02
N HIS A 27 1.98 6.22 -4.16
CA HIS A 27 1.23 5.44 -5.15
C HIS A 27 1.48 3.91 -5.02
N ARG A 28 2.47 3.51 -4.21
CA ARG A 28 2.87 2.11 -4.05
C ARG A 28 2.09 1.45 -2.93
N ILE A 29 1.32 0.41 -3.24
CA ILE A 29 0.53 -0.35 -2.26
C ILE A 29 1.37 -0.89 -1.08
N PRO A 30 2.58 -1.47 -1.26
CA PRO A 30 3.40 -1.93 -0.13
C PRO A 30 3.75 -0.83 0.89
N THR A 31 3.99 0.40 0.42
CA THR A 31 4.27 1.55 1.28
C THR A 31 3.07 1.91 2.13
N VAL A 32 1.89 2.00 1.53
CA VAL A 32 0.66 2.39 2.25
C VAL A 32 0.16 1.28 3.18
N MET A 33 0.37 0.01 2.82
CA MET A 33 0.04 -1.13 3.68
C MET A 33 0.85 -1.17 4.98
N ASP A 34 2.06 -0.60 4.99
CA ASP A 34 2.89 -0.48 6.19
C ASP A 34 2.51 0.75 7.04
N CYS A 35 1.49 1.53 6.70
CA CYS A 35 1.08 2.68 7.51
C CYS A 35 0.17 2.29 8.68
N SER A 36 0.15 3.11 9.75
CA SER A 36 -0.76 2.92 10.88
C SER A 36 -2.21 3.28 10.55
N LYS A 37 -2.41 4.26 9.68
CA LYS A 37 -3.70 4.66 9.09
C LYS A 37 -3.49 5.00 7.61
N VAL A 38 -4.51 4.75 6.81
CA VAL A 38 -4.55 5.10 5.39
C VAL A 38 -5.67 6.08 5.18
N LEU A 39 -5.36 7.17 4.48
CA LEU A 39 -6.31 8.18 4.05
C LEU A 39 -6.39 8.13 2.52
N ALA A 40 -7.57 7.85 1.98
CA ALA A 40 -7.81 7.86 0.54
C ALA A 40 -8.61 9.12 0.15
N ILE A 41 -8.17 9.76 -0.93
CA ILE A 41 -8.80 10.97 -1.49
C ILE A 41 -9.21 10.68 -2.93
N SER A 42 -10.46 11.03 -3.28
CA SER A 42 -10.93 11.08 -4.66
C SER A 42 -11.60 12.43 -4.89
N ASP A 43 -11.35 13.04 -6.05
CA ASP A 43 -11.99 14.31 -6.45
C ASP A 43 -11.89 15.42 -5.39
N GLY A 44 -10.73 15.50 -4.72
CA GLY A 44 -10.46 16.47 -3.66
C GLY A 44 -11.22 16.23 -2.35
N LYS A 45 -11.86 15.07 -2.19
CA LYS A 45 -12.61 14.70 -0.98
C LYS A 45 -12.00 13.48 -0.30
N LEU A 46 -11.99 13.49 1.03
CA LEU A 46 -11.68 12.32 1.83
C LEU A 46 -12.79 11.28 1.62
N VAL A 47 -12.41 10.12 1.08
CA VAL A 47 -13.34 9.00 0.85
C VAL A 47 -13.20 7.93 1.92
N GLU A 48 -11.99 7.68 2.42
CA GLU A 48 -11.73 6.65 3.44
C GLU A 48 -10.63 7.09 4.40
N TYR A 49 -10.76 6.68 5.65
CA TYR A 49 -9.74 6.87 6.68
C TYR A 49 -9.84 5.80 7.77
N ASP A 50 -8.98 4.79 7.74
CA ASP A 50 -8.84 3.82 8.84
C ASP A 50 -7.52 3.02 8.74
N GLU A 51 -7.34 2.01 9.60
CA GLU A 51 -6.27 1.02 9.51
C GLU A 51 -6.35 0.26 8.17
N PRO A 52 -5.20 -0.05 7.53
CA PRO A 52 -5.18 -0.82 6.28
C PRO A 52 -5.98 -2.13 6.36
N SER A 53 -5.87 -2.85 7.46
CA SER A 53 -6.58 -4.13 7.69
C SER A 53 -8.10 -3.97 7.67
N LYS A 54 -8.63 -2.89 8.26
CA LYS A 54 -10.08 -2.60 8.26
C LYS A 54 -10.56 -2.20 6.88
N LEU A 55 -9.81 -1.35 6.19
CA LEU A 55 -10.14 -0.92 4.84
C LEU A 55 -10.11 -2.08 3.85
N MET A 56 -9.21 -3.06 3.99
CA MET A 56 -9.17 -4.24 3.11
C MET A 56 -10.36 -5.19 3.29
N ASN A 57 -11.00 -5.20 4.47
CA ASN A 57 -12.11 -6.10 4.77
C ASN A 57 -13.48 -5.62 4.23
N SER A 58 -13.54 -4.43 3.62
CA SER A 58 -14.76 -3.89 3.02
C SER A 58 -14.71 -4.04 1.50
N GLU A 59 -15.75 -4.64 0.91
CA GLU A 59 -15.82 -4.80 -0.56
C GLU A 59 -16.01 -3.47 -1.30
N ALA A 60 -16.67 -2.50 -0.66
CA ALA A 60 -16.86 -1.15 -1.20
C ALA A 60 -15.61 -0.26 -1.05
N SER A 61 -14.55 -0.78 -0.43
CA SER A 61 -13.35 0.00 -0.13
C SER A 61 -12.53 0.32 -1.37
N LEU A 62 -12.28 1.60 -1.63
CA LEU A 62 -11.34 2.08 -2.64
C LEU A 62 -9.94 1.53 -2.36
N PHE A 63 -9.49 1.61 -1.11
CA PHE A 63 -8.19 1.04 -0.75
C PHE A 63 -8.15 -0.47 -0.98
N GLY A 64 -9.20 -1.19 -0.59
CA GLY A 64 -9.32 -2.64 -0.81
C GLY A 64 -9.30 -3.01 -2.30
N GLN A 65 -9.96 -2.24 -3.15
CA GLN A 65 -9.94 -2.42 -4.61
C GLN A 65 -8.54 -2.18 -5.20
N LEU A 66 -7.85 -1.11 -4.78
CA LEU A 66 -6.47 -0.83 -5.21
C LEU A 66 -5.50 -1.95 -4.81
N VAL A 67 -5.64 -2.49 -3.59
CA VAL A 67 -4.85 -3.62 -3.11
C VAL A 67 -5.11 -4.87 -3.96
N LYS A 68 -6.39 -5.19 -4.23
CA LYS A 68 -6.77 -6.32 -5.09
C LYS A 68 -6.16 -6.21 -6.49
N GLU A 69 -6.23 -5.03 -7.11
CA GLU A 69 -5.66 -4.79 -8.44
C GLU A 69 -4.13 -4.95 -8.43
N TYR A 70 -3.46 -4.42 -7.40
CA TYR A 70 -2.01 -4.56 -7.24
C TYR A 70 -1.57 -6.02 -7.16
N TRP A 71 -2.29 -6.87 -6.41
CA TRP A 71 -1.98 -8.30 -6.32
C TRP A 71 -2.29 -9.05 -7.61
N ALA A 72 -3.40 -8.73 -8.29
CA ALA A 72 -3.73 -9.31 -9.59
C ALA A 72 -2.62 -9.04 -10.63
N ARG A 73 -2.09 -7.82 -10.65
CA ARG A 73 -0.98 -7.42 -11.53
C ARG A 73 0.35 -8.06 -11.14
N SER A 74 0.60 -8.22 -9.84
CA SER A 74 1.83 -8.83 -9.32
C SER A 74 1.86 -10.35 -9.52
N GLY A 75 0.71 -11.02 -9.48
CA GLY A 75 0.58 -12.47 -9.70
C GLY A 75 0.76 -12.89 -11.16
N ASN A 76 0.39 -12.02 -12.12
CA ASN A 76 0.59 -12.30 -13.55
C ASN A 76 2.05 -12.23 -14.01
N ALA A 77 2.98 -11.74 -13.18
CA ALA A 77 4.41 -11.73 -13.50
C ALA A 77 5.09 -13.09 -13.28
N GLY A 78 4.38 -14.11 -12.77
CA GLY A 78 4.91 -15.43 -12.43
C GLY A 78 4.39 -16.61 -13.26
N SER A 79 3.46 -16.41 -14.20
CA SER A 79 2.89 -17.50 -15.02
C SER A 79 3.39 -17.42 -16.47
N ASN A 80 4.69 -17.63 -16.68
CA ASN A 80 5.22 -18.04 -17.97
C ASN A 80 6.44 -18.94 -17.75
N SER A 81 6.21 -20.13 -17.22
CA SER A 81 7.10 -21.27 -17.41
C SER A 81 6.24 -22.39 -17.94
N GLU A 82 6.63 -22.84 -19.12
CA GLU A 82 5.94 -23.77 -20.01
C GLU A 82 5.73 -25.14 -19.38
N ASP A 83 4.64 -25.78 -19.80
CA ASP A 83 4.34 -27.19 -19.64
C ASP A 83 5.55 -28.07 -20.01
N TRP A 84 6.07 -28.86 -19.05
CA TRP A 84 6.47 -30.28 -19.12
C TRP A 84 6.66 -30.84 -17.70
#